data_AF-A0A521ZZR9-F1
#
_entry.id   AF-A0A521ZZR9-F1
#
_cell.length_a   1.000
_cell.length_b   1.000
_cell.length_c   1.000
_cell.angle_alpha   90.00
_cell.angle_beta   90.00
_cell.angle_gamma   90.00
#
_symmetry.space_group_name_H-M   'P 1'
#
loop_
_entity.id
_entity.type
_entity.pdbx_description
1 polymer ?
#
loop_
_entity_poly.entity_id
_entity_poly.type
_entity_poly.pdbx_seq_one_letter_code
_entity_poly.pdbx_strand_id
1 'polypeptide(L)' 'GNAVERFGTREDAIEILLQTANGQRRSIVQAKGNETLNPGDAVILVTTSGKTRVMLAPKVTAPQAVPAAK' A
#
# COMPACT_ATOMS: atom_id res chain seq x y z
N GLY A 1 10.88 6.57 -27.69
CA GLY A 1 11.62 5.71 -26.76
C GLY A 1 11.18 6.02 -25.36
N ASN A 2 10.67 5.02 -24.65
CA ASN A 2 10.77 4.87 -23.20
C ASN A 2 10.43 3.41 -22.94
N ALA A 3 11.48 2.60 -22.81
CA ALA A 3 11.38 1.19 -22.47
C ALA A 3 10.88 1.07 -21.03
N VAL A 4 9.55 1.03 -20.87
CA VAL A 4 8.96 0.38 -19.70
C VAL A 4 9.11 -1.10 -19.99
N GLU A 5 10.26 -1.63 -19.58
CA GLU A 5 10.60 -3.04 -19.64
C GLU A 5 9.49 -3.83 -18.98
N ARG A 6 8.66 -4.44 -19.82
CA ARG A 6 7.70 -5.47 -19.45
C ARG A 6 8.50 -6.67 -18.98
N PHE A 7 9.01 -6.62 -17.75
CA PHE A 7 9.43 -7.83 -17.04
C PHE A 7 8.15 -8.58 -16.70
N GLY A 8 7.71 -9.36 -17.68
CA GLY A 8 6.58 -10.25 -17.59
C GLY A 8 6.94 -11.42 -16.72
N THR A 9 6.40 -11.42 -15.52
CA THR A 9 5.86 -12.61 -14.92
C THR A 9 4.36 -12.60 -15.20
N ARG A 10 3.81 -13.73 -15.66
CA ARG A 10 2.36 -13.92 -15.83
C ARG A 10 1.70 -14.14 -14.47
N GLU A 11 2.05 -13.33 -13.49
CA GLU A 11 1.50 -13.40 -12.14
C GLU A 11 0.17 -12.65 -12.10
N ASP A 12 -0.81 -13.22 -11.38
CA ASP A 12 -2.06 -12.52 -11.10
C ASP A 12 -1.72 -11.18 -10.46
N ALA A 13 -2.20 -10.10 -11.06
CA ALA A 13 -1.99 -8.75 -10.56
C ALA A 13 -3.33 -8.14 -10.15
N ILE A 14 -3.28 -7.30 -9.12
CA ILE A 14 -4.42 -6.50 -8.68
C ILE A 14 -4.15 -5.03 -8.98
N GLU A 15 -5.20 -4.33 -9.43
CA GLU A 15 -5.17 -2.88 -9.51
C GLU A 15 -5.67 -2.28 -8.19
N ILE A 16 -4.90 -1.35 -7.65
CA ILE A 16 -5.20 -0.68 -6.38
C ILE A 16 -5.47 0.79 -6.68
N LEU A 17 -6.68 1.22 -6.34
CA LEU A 17 -7.08 2.62 -6.37
C LEU A 17 -6.85 3.22 -4.99
N LEU A 18 -5.83 4.08 -4.88
CA LEU A 18 -5.48 4.76 -3.65
C LEU A 18 -5.90 6.22 -3.72
N GLN A 19 -6.51 6.71 -2.64
CA GLN A 19 -6.62 8.13 -2.37
C GLN A 19 -5.68 8.52 -1.23
N THR A 20 -4.83 9.51 -1.45
CA THR A 20 -3.94 10.05 -0.41
C THR A 20 -4.67 11.11 0.43
N ALA A 21 -4.12 11.46 1.59
CA ALA A 21 -4.77 12.38 2.54
C ALA A 21 -5.07 13.78 1.96
N ASN A 22 -4.31 14.23 0.96
CA ASN A 22 -4.56 15.47 0.24
C ASN A 22 -5.65 15.33 -0.86
N GLY A 23 -6.33 14.20 -0.95
CA GLY A 23 -7.40 13.93 -1.92
C GLY A 23 -6.91 13.43 -3.29
N GLN A 24 -5.60 13.42 -3.56
CA GLN A 24 -5.06 12.92 -4.82
C GLN A 24 -5.32 11.42 -4.98
N ARG A 25 -5.66 11.00 -6.20
CA ARG A 25 -5.93 9.60 -6.53
C ARG A 25 -4.82 9.03 -7.40
N ARG A 26 -4.42 7.80 -7.13
CA ARG A 26 -3.40 7.08 -7.89
C ARG A 26 -3.85 5.63 -8.10
N SER A 27 -3.65 5.12 -9.31
CA SER A 27 -3.74 3.68 -9.58
C SER A 27 -2.35 3.07 -9.51
N ILE A 28 -2.26 1.89 -8.89
CA ILE A 28 -1.01 1.12 -8.80
C ILE A 28 -1.36 -0.33 -9.11
N VAL A 29 -0.72 -0.91 -10.11
CA VAL A 29 -0.83 -2.33 -10.41
C VAL A 29 0.34 -3.02 -9.73
N GLN A 30 0.04 -4.00 -8.88
CA GLN A 30 1.04 -4.87 -8.27
C GLN A 30 0.63 -6.32 -8.36
N ALA A 31 1.61 -7.21 -8.32
CA ALA A 31 1.39 -8.63 -8.22
C ALA A 31 0.61 -8.99 -6.95
N LYS A 32 -0.23 -10.03 -7.03
CA LYS A 32 -0.95 -10.57 -5.90
C LYS A 32 0.04 -11.24 -4.94
N GLY A 33 0.20 -10.65 -3.76
CA GLY A 33 0.92 -11.26 -2.65
C GLY A 33 -0.01 -12.02 -1.69
N ASN A 34 0.51 -12.32 -0.50
CA ASN A 34 -0.25 -12.93 0.58
C ASN A 34 -1.15 -11.94 1.35
N GLU A 35 -1.01 -10.65 1.07
CA GLU A 35 -1.82 -9.60 1.68
C GLU A 35 -3.15 -9.43 0.91
N THR A 36 -4.25 -9.29 1.65
CA THR A 36 -5.54 -8.85 1.10
C THR A 36 -5.74 -7.40 1.51
N LEU A 37 -5.85 -6.50 0.53
CA LEU A 37 -6.12 -5.09 0.75
C LEU A 37 -7.62 -4.85 0.63
N ASN A 38 -8.25 -4.36 1.69
CA ASN A 38 -9.67 -4.00 1.69
C ASN A 38 -9.83 -2.48 1.61
N PRO A 39 -10.93 -1.97 1.03
CA PRO A 39 -11.25 -0.55 1.10
C PRO A 39 -11.26 -0.05 2.55
N GLY A 40 -10.57 1.06 2.80
CA GLY A 40 -10.45 1.67 4.13
C GLY A 40 -9.23 1.20 4.94
N ASP A 41 -8.53 0.15 4.52
CA ASP A 41 -7.27 -0.24 5.16
C ASP A 41 -6.24 0.88 5.05
N ALA A 42 -5.57 1.18 6.16
CA ALA A 42 -4.42 2.07 6.15
C ALA A 42 -3.24 1.36 5.46
N VAL A 43 -2.60 2.05 4.52
CA VAL A 43 -1.50 1.49 3.72
C VAL A 43 -0.29 2.39 3.72
N ILE A 44 0.86 1.80 3.48
CA ILE A 44 2.13 2.50 3.22
C ILE A 44 2.55 2.29 1.77
N LEU A 45 3.16 3.32 1.21
CA LEU A 45 3.68 3.30 -0.15
C LEU A 45 5.20 3.25 -0.07
N VAL A 46 5.78 2.17 -0.57
CA VAL A 46 7.24 2.01 -0.63
C VAL A 46 7.67 2.23 -2.06
N THR A 47 8.53 3.23 -2.28
CA THR A 47 9.08 3.52 -3.60
C THR A 47 10.57 3.19 -3.62
N THR A 48 11.00 2.34 -4.53
CA THR A 48 12.40 1.95 -4.70
C THR A 48 12.74 2.01 -6.18
N SER A 49 13.75 2.80 -6.53
CA SER A 49 14.23 2.96 -7.92
C SER A 49 13.10 3.23 -8.93
N GLY A 50 12.15 4.10 -8.58
CA GLY A 50 11.03 4.48 -9.44
C GLY A 50 9.84 3.50 -9.47
N LYS A 51 9.93 2.35 -8.79
CA LYS A 51 8.80 1.41 -8.64
C LYS A 51 8.12 1.62 -7.30
N THR A 52 6.78 1.69 -7.28
CA THR A 52 6.01 1.80 -6.03
C THR A 52 5.22 0.52 -5.76
N ARG A 53 5.23 0.05 -4.51
CA ARG A 53 4.37 -1.02 -3.99
C ARG A 53 3.48 -0.51 -2.87
N VAL A 54 2.34 -1.17 -2.67
CA VAL A 54 1.39 -0.88 -1.59
C VAL A 54 1.41 -2.03 -0.60
N MET A 55 1.59 -1.73 0.68
CA MET A 55 1.59 -2.70 1.77
C MET A 55 0.66 -2.22 2.88
N LEU A 56 0.10 -3.13 3.68
CA LEU A 56 -0.68 -2.72 4.85
C LEU A 56 0.20 -1.93 5.83
N ALA A 57 -0.36 -0.87 6.39
CA ALA A 57 0.32 -0.15 7.46
C ALA A 57 0.44 -1.06 8.70
N PRO A 58 1.58 -1.04 9.41
CA PRO A 58 1.69 -1.73 10.67
C PRO A 58 0.57 -1.29 11.61
N LYS A 59 -0.13 -2.27 12.22
CA LYS A 59 -1.08 -1.98 13.29
C LYS A 59 -0.27 -1.53 14.50
N VAL A 60 -0.10 -0.22 14.64
CA VAL A 60 0.49 0.36 15.85
C VAL A 60 -0.57 0.21 16.93
N THR A 61 -0.40 -0.76 17.83
CA THR A 61 -1.17 -0.80 19.07
C THR A 61 -0.83 0.49 19.82
N ALA A 62 -1.77 1.44 19.87
CA ALA A 62 -1.58 2.65 20.66
C ALA A 62 -1.16 2.25 22.09
N PRO A 63 -0.22 2.95 22.73
CA PRO A 63 0.06 2.74 24.14
C PRO A 63 -1.26 2.86 24.91
N GLN A 64 -1.64 1.80 25.63
CA GLN A 64 -2.82 1.80 26.47
C GLN A 64 -2.69 2.98 27.43
N ALA A 65 -3.64 3.91 27.39
CA ALA A 65 -3.70 5.01 28.34
C ALA A 65 -3.83 4.41 29.74
N VAL A 66 -2.79 4.54 30.56
CA VAL A 66 -2.84 4.15 31.97
C VAL A 66 -3.86 5.06 32.67
N PRO A 67 -4.94 4.52 33.26
CA PRO A 67 -5.88 5.36 33.99
C PRO A 67 -5.16 5.96 35.21
N ALA A 68 -5.24 7.28 35.35
CA ALA A 68 -4.69 7.98 36.50
C ALA A 68 -5.41 7.52 37.78
N ALA A 69 -4.66 6.95 38.72
CA ALA A 69 -5.17 6.62 40.04
C ALA A 69 -5.47 7.92 40.82
N LYS A 70 -6.65 7.95 41.45
CA LYS A 70 -7.12 9.03 42.34
C LYS A 70 -6.42 8.99 43.69
#